data_AF-A0A8B9NX99-F1
#
_entry.id   AF-A0A8B9NX99-F1
#
_cell.length_a   1.000
_cell.length_b   1.000
_cell.length_c   1.000
_cell.angle_alpha   90.00
_cell.angle_beta   90.00
_cell.angle_gamma   90.00
#
_symmetry.space_group_name_H-M   'P 1'
#
loop_
_entity.id
_entity.type
_entity.pdbx_description
1 polymer ?
#
loop_
_entity_poly.entity_id
_entity_poly.type
_entity_poly.pdbx_seq_one_letter_code
_entity_poly.pdbx_strand_id
1 'polypeptide(L)'
;MTSPKDVDRLLLHASSMVGCFEVKLYDIVQQQITGALESIRKQMKELEESGFLKGALSAEKQLALISGCTDLKAAVEGAAFIQVTLISETALVSIFH
;
A
#
# COMPACT_ATOMS: atom_id res chain seq x y z
N MET A 1 -9.93 -13.97 5.80
CA MET A 1 -8.51 -14.36 5.94
C MET A 1 -7.85 -14.18 4.59
N THR A 2 -7.10 -13.09 4.40
CA THR A 2 -6.39 -12.80 3.14
C THR A 2 -5.28 -13.83 2.93
N SER A 3 -5.14 -14.35 1.70
CA SER A 3 -4.05 -15.28 1.41
C SER A 3 -2.74 -14.50 1.30
N PRO A 4 -1.58 -15.03 1.77
CA PRO A 4 -0.29 -14.35 1.66
C PRO A 4 0.02 -13.85 0.24
N LYS A 5 -0.44 -14.59 -0.78
CA LYS A 5 -0.22 -14.32 -2.20
C LYS A 5 -0.92 -13.06 -2.70
N ASP A 6 -2.03 -12.66 -2.08
CA ASP A 6 -2.78 -11.46 -2.45
C ASP A 6 -2.13 -10.20 -1.90
N VAL A 7 -1.53 -10.30 -0.72
CA VAL A 7 -0.75 -9.21 -0.10
C VAL A 7 0.56 -8.99 -0.88
N ASP A 8 1.24 -10.07 -1.29
CA ASP A 8 2.45 -9.98 -2.11
C ASP A 8 2.20 -9.26 -3.44
N ARG A 9 1.04 -9.49 -4.07
CA ARG A 9 0.69 -8.86 -5.36
C ARG A 9 0.38 -7.37 -5.21
N LEU A 10 -0.29 -7.01 -4.12
CA LEU A 10 -0.50 -5.62 -3.74
C LEU A 10 0.82 -4.91 -3.47
N LEU A 11 1.71 -5.56 -2.71
CA LEU A 11 3.01 -5.04 -2.37
C LEU A 11 3.91 -4.88 -3.60
N LEU A 12 3.86 -5.82 -4.54
CA LEU A 12 4.62 -5.74 -5.78
C LEU A 12 4.22 -4.52 -6.62
N HIS A 13 2.95 -4.12 -6.57
CA HIS A 13 2.44 -2.92 -7.22
C HIS A 13 2.83 -1.68 -6.41
N ALA A 14 2.54 -1.65 -5.10
CA ALA A 14 2.88 -0.54 -4.22
C ALA A 14 4.39 -0.26 -4.24
N SER A 15 5.26 -1.22 -3.93
CA SER A 15 6.72 -1.05 -3.93
C SER A 15 7.32 -0.74 -5.32
N SER A 16 6.60 -0.98 -6.42
CA SER A 16 7.05 -0.57 -7.76
C SER A 16 6.65 0.87 -8.12
N MET A 17 5.70 1.45 -7.39
CA MET A 17 5.16 2.80 -7.62
C MET A 17 5.58 3.78 -6.50
N VAL A 18 5.79 3.25 -5.30
CA VAL A 18 6.33 3.93 -4.13
C VAL A 18 7.81 4.14 -4.38
N GLY A 19 8.18 5.39 -4.59
CA GLY A 19 9.40 5.78 -5.28
C GLY A 19 9.20 7.04 -6.10
N CYS A 20 7.97 7.25 -6.61
CA CYS A 20 7.58 8.45 -7.34
C CYS A 20 6.26 9.09 -6.90
N PHE A 21 5.41 8.40 -6.12
CA PHE A 21 4.05 8.86 -5.80
C PHE A 21 3.67 8.62 -4.32
N GLU A 22 2.82 9.49 -3.77
CA GLU A 22 2.11 9.25 -2.50
C GLU A 22 1.02 8.19 -2.74
N VAL A 23 0.82 7.29 -1.76
CA VAL A 23 -0.19 6.24 -1.80
C VAL A 23 -1.08 6.34 -0.57
N LYS A 24 -2.39 6.50 -0.79
CA LYS A 24 -3.40 6.32 0.27
C LYS A 24 -4.05 4.96 0.14
N LEU A 25 -4.11 4.22 1.24
CA LEU A 25 -4.85 2.97 1.40
C LEU A 25 -6.20 3.27 2.03
N TYR A 26 -7.27 2.87 1.36
CA TYR A 26 -8.61 2.94 1.91
C TYR A 26 -9.11 1.57 2.38
N ASP A 27 -9.77 1.54 3.53
CA ASP A 27 -10.72 0.50 3.90
C ASP A 27 -11.75 1.07 4.88
N ILE A 28 -12.97 0.57 4.90
CA ILE A 28 -13.99 1.00 5.87
C ILE A 28 -13.65 0.54 7.30
N VAL A 29 -12.86 -0.52 7.44
CA VAL A 29 -12.43 -1.09 8.72
C VAL A 29 -10.99 -0.68 9.02
N GLN A 30 -10.81 0.20 10.03
CA GLN A 30 -9.49 0.70 10.44
C GLN A 30 -8.48 -0.41 10.75
N GLN A 31 -8.92 -1.54 11.31
CA GLN A 31 -8.04 -2.66 11.64
C GLN A 31 -7.42 -3.32 10.39
N GLN A 32 -8.14 -3.33 9.26
CA GLN A 32 -7.62 -3.83 7.99
C GLN A 32 -6.51 -2.91 7.47
N ILE A 33 -6.68 -1.59 7.62
CA ILE A 33 -5.66 -0.60 7.27
C ILE A 33 -4.40 -0.82 8.10
N THR A 34 -4.53 -0.90 9.42
CA THR A 34 -3.39 -1.11 10.33
C THR A 34 -2.67 -2.42 10.01
N GLY A 35 -3.42 -3.51 9.80
CA GLY A 35 -2.85 -4.81 9.44
C GLY A 35 -2.11 -4.78 8.10
N ALA A 36 -2.68 -4.10 7.11
CA ALA A 36 -2.04 -3.91 5.80
C ALA A 36 -0.75 -3.10 5.91
N LEU A 37 -0.76 -1.96 6.61
CA LEU A 37 0.42 -1.12 6.81
C LEU A 37 1.55 -1.86 7.53
N GLU A 38 1.23 -2.63 8.58
CA GLU A 38 2.22 -3.45 9.29
C GLU A 38 2.80 -4.55 8.39
N SER A 39 1.95 -5.22 7.59
CA SER A 39 2.40 -6.21 6.63
C SER A 39 3.31 -5.61 5.56
N ILE A 40 2.93 -4.44 5.03
CA ILE A 40 3.71 -3.70 4.04
C ILE A 40 5.08 -3.35 4.63
N ARG A 41 5.10 -2.81 5.85
CA ARG A 41 6.33 -2.45 6.56
C ARG A 41 7.29 -3.64 6.71
N LYS A 42 6.77 -4.80 7.11
CA LYS A 42 7.58 -6.00 7.27
C LYS A 42 8.17 -6.44 5.93
N GLN A 43 7.33 -6.56 4.90
CA GLN A 43 7.79 -7.04 3.60
C GLN A 43 8.77 -6.07 2.92
N MET A 44 8.56 -4.75 3.04
CA MET A 44 9.49 -3.77 2.47
C MET A 44 10.88 -3.83 3.12
N LYS A 45 10.94 -4.08 4.44
CA LYS A 45 12.22 -4.32 5.12
C LYS A 45 12.89 -5.60 4.64
N GLU A 46 12.13 -6.70 4.52
CA GLU A 46 12.65 -7.96 3.98
C GLU A 46 13.19 -7.80 2.55
N LEU A 47 12.51 -7.00 1.72
CA LEU A 47 12.96 -6.64 0.37
C LEU A 47 14.23 -5.78 0.37
N GLU A 48 14.34 -4.82 1.29
CA GLU A 48 15.55 -4.00 1.44
C GLU A 48 16.75 -4.83 1.88
N GLU A 49 16.58 -5.67 2.89
CA GLU A 49 17.61 -6.56 3.42
C GLU A 49 18.08 -7.59 2.38
N SER A 50 17.18 -8.04 1.51
CA SER A 50 17.49 -8.98 0.42
C SER A 50 17.97 -8.33 -0.87
N GLY A 51 18.04 -6.99 -0.93
CA GLY A 51 18.47 -6.24 -2.12
C GLY A 51 17.47 -6.27 -3.29
N PHE A 52 16.23 -6.68 -3.04
CA PHE A 52 15.14 -6.72 -4.03
C PHE A 52 14.17 -5.54 -3.91
N LEU A 53 14.40 -4.61 -2.98
CA LEU A 53 13.64 -3.36 -2.90
C LEU A 53 13.82 -2.57 -4.21
N LYS A 54 12.69 -2.21 -4.83
CA LYS A 54 12.68 -1.47 -6.08
C LYS A 54 12.90 0.02 -5.84
N GLY A 55 13.49 0.70 -6.82
CA GLY A 55 13.73 2.14 -6.78
C GLY A 55 15.00 2.54 -6.04
N ALA A 56 15.18 3.84 -5.82
CA ALA A 56 16.37 4.42 -5.18
C ALA A 56 16.15 4.87 -3.72
N LEU A 57 14.90 4.81 -3.24
CA LEU A 57 14.55 5.19 -1.88
C LEU A 57 14.67 3.98 -0.95
N SER A 58 15.11 4.22 0.30
CA SER A 58 15.09 3.21 1.35
C SER A 58 13.66 2.79 1.71
N ALA A 59 13.51 1.61 2.32
CA ALA A 59 12.20 1.11 2.74
C ALA A 59 11.48 2.11 3.65
N GLU A 60 12.19 2.74 4.59
CA GLU A 60 11.61 3.77 5.46
C GLU A 60 11.08 4.98 4.69
N LYS A 61 11.81 5.46 3.68
CA LYS A 61 11.38 6.60 2.85
C LYS A 61 10.18 6.23 1.97
N GLN A 62 10.16 5.02 1.46
CA GLN A 62 9.02 4.50 0.71
C GLN A 62 7.79 4.34 1.60
N LEU A 63 7.95 3.79 2.80
CA LEU A 63 6.86 3.64 3.77
C LEU A 63 6.25 4.98 4.19
N ALA A 64 7.06 6.04 4.28
CA ALA A 64 6.58 7.39 4.59
C ALA A 64 5.62 7.96 3.54
N LEU A 65 5.62 7.41 2.32
CA LEU A 65 4.70 7.78 1.24
C LEU A 65 3.39 6.99 1.29
N ILE A 66 3.26 5.99 2.16
CA ILE A 66 2.08 5.13 2.25
C ILE A 66 1.31 5.49 3.52
N SER A 67 0.07 5.92 3.36
CA SER A 67 -0.82 6.27 4.47
C SER A 67 -2.14 5.53 4.37
N GLY A 68 -2.88 5.47 5.46
CA GLY A 68 -4.19 4.83 5.54
C GLY A 68 -5.31 5.83 5.83
N CYS A 69 -6.49 5.60 5.27
CA CYS A 69 -7.67 6.45 5.47
C CYS A 69 -8.96 5.61 5.48
N THR A 70 -9.90 5.93 6.38
CA THR A 70 -11.24 5.31 6.42
C THR A 70 -12.32 6.17 5.77
N ASP A 71 -11.96 7.37 5.31
CA ASP A 71 -12.87 8.28 4.62
C ASP A 71 -12.61 8.21 3.10
N LEU A 72 -13.59 7.66 2.37
CA LEU A 72 -13.43 7.44 0.93
C LEU A 72 -13.26 8.77 0.18
N LYS A 73 -13.97 9.81 0.60
CA LYS A 73 -13.93 11.13 -0.03
C LYS A 73 -12.53 11.74 0.07
N ALA A 74 -11.94 11.73 1.26
CA ALA A 74 -10.58 12.21 1.52
C ALA A 74 -9.51 11.34 0.85
N ALA A 75 -9.79 10.04 0.68
CA ALA A 75 -8.93 9.15 -0.08
C ALA A 75 -8.87 9.60 -1.55
N VAL A 76 -10.02 9.76 -2.22
CA VAL A 76 -10.10 10.04 -3.68
C VAL A 76 -9.88 11.51 -4.07
N GLU A 77 -9.84 12.42 -3.11
CA GLU A 77 -9.67 13.84 -3.37
C GLU A 77 -8.28 14.14 -3.98
N GLY A 78 -8.29 14.64 -5.22
CA GLY A 78 -7.07 14.93 -6.00
C GLY A 78 -6.37 13.73 -6.61
N ALA A 79 -6.93 12.52 -6.46
CA ALA A 79 -6.41 11.28 -7.03
C ALA A 79 -6.22 11.37 -8.56
N ALA A 80 -5.00 11.14 -9.04
CA ALA A 80 -4.73 10.96 -10.47
C ALA A 80 -5.09 9.54 -10.95
N PHE A 81 -4.92 8.54 -10.08
CA PHE A 81 -5.24 7.15 -10.37
C PHE A 81 -5.83 6.44 -9.15
N ILE A 82 -6.76 5.51 -9.40
CA ILE A 82 -7.48 4.74 -8.39
C ILE A 82 -7.38 3.27 -8.81
N GLN A 83 -6.58 2.49 -8.09
CA GLN A 83 -6.54 1.03 -8.26
C GLN A 83 -7.53 0.39 -7.29
N VAL A 84 -8.51 -0.36 -7.79
CA VAL A 84 -9.42 -1.14 -6.93
C VAL A 84 -8.99 -2.60 -6.92
N THR A 85 -8.73 -3.14 -5.72
CA THR A 85 -8.55 -4.58 -5.52
C THR A 85 -9.71 -5.11 -4.69
N LEU A 86 -10.57 -5.95 -5.28
CA LEU A 86 -11.69 -6.60 -4.59
C LEU A 86 -11.33 -8.07 -4.35
N ILE A 87 -11.17 -8.44 -3.08
CA ILE A 87 -11.09 -9.85 -2.67
C ILE A 87 -11.84 -10.00 -1.36
N SER A 88 -13.00 -10.67 -1.45
CA SER A 88 -13.96 -11.12 -0.43
C SER A 88 -14.42 -10.12 0.66
N GLU A 89 -13.60 -9.20 1.17
CA GLU A 89 -13.91 -8.38 2.36
C GLU A 89 -13.06 -7.10 2.47
N THR A 90 -12.27 -6.72 1.46
CA THR A 90 -11.38 -5.55 1.52
C THR A 90 -11.39 -4.83 0.19
N ALA A 91 -11.62 -3.51 0.20
CA ALA A 91 -11.64 -2.66 -0.99
C ALA A 91 -10.43 -1.75 -0.94
N LEU A 92 -9.29 -2.26 -1.39
CA LEU A 92 -8.07 -1.47 -1.36
C LEU A 92 -8.08 -0.53 -2.55
N VAL A 93 -8.24 0.75 -2.25
CA VAL A 93 -8.09 1.85 -3.21
C VAL A 93 -6.67 2.38 -3.05
N SER A 94 -5.79 2.17 -4.04
CA SER A 94 -4.51 2.86 -4.08
C SER A 94 -4.65 4.13 -4.90
N ILE A 95 -4.31 5.26 -4.29
CA ILE A 95 -4.56 6.59 -4.83
C ILE A 95 -3.25 7.32 -4.99
N PHE A 96 -2.97 7.79 -6.21
CA PHE A 96 -1.71 8.39 -6.62
C PHE A 96 -1.89 9.89 -6.89
N HIS A 97 -0.94 10.71 -6.42
CA HIS A 97 -0.80 12.15 -6.73
C HIS A 97 0.55 12.42 -7.37
#